data_AF-A0A2E4GP50-F1
#
_entry.id   AF-A0A2E4GP50-F1
#
_cell.length_a   1.000
_cell.length_b   1.000
_cell.length_c   1.000
_cell.angle_alpha   90.00
_cell.angle_beta   90.00
_cell.angle_gamma   90.00
#
_symmetry.space_group_name_H-M   'P 1'
#
loop_
_entity.id
_entity.type
_entity.pdbx_description
1 polymer ?
#
loop_
_entity_poly.entity_id
_entity_poly.type
_entity_poly.pdbx_seq_one_letter_code
_entity_poly.pdbx_strand_id
1 'polypeptide(L)'
;MHSNLFFRFCAVTLAILLNSGCLSLDSQIKITNSKYFHLDPEKEINSPDPMVRFEQLHFLHGAVTDKEKKQRAGHYYVFWWTDPSRSPATIRFEYRQKKTGSQVYYHEVKALNPRTKNKTRFQVTGKEYHSKGKVTAWRVSIIRENQIIASDQSYLW
;
A
#
# COMPACT_ATOMS: atom_id res chain seq x y z
N MET A 1 -16.03 40.87 -66.51
CA MET A 1 -14.91 40.03 -66.03
C MET A 1 -14.47 40.67 -64.71
N HIS A 2 -14.54 40.11 -63.51
CA HIS A 2 -14.65 38.77 -62.92
C HIS A 2 -15.39 38.96 -61.57
N SER A 3 -16.48 38.25 -61.27
CA SER A 3 -16.58 36.88 -60.75
C SER A 3 -17.20 36.92 -59.35
N ASN A 4 -18.46 36.46 -59.29
CA ASN A 4 -19.03 35.77 -58.13
C ASN A 4 -18.11 34.60 -57.68
N LEU A 5 -18.39 34.08 -56.48
CA LEU A 5 -17.73 32.95 -55.80
C LEU A 5 -16.49 33.34 -55.02
N PHE A 6 -16.62 33.52 -53.70
CA PHE A 6 -15.90 32.70 -52.72
C PHE A 6 -16.66 32.58 -51.39
N PHE A 7 -17.98 32.77 -51.43
CA PHE A 7 -18.91 32.54 -50.31
C PHE A 7 -19.30 31.06 -50.13
N ARG A 8 -18.61 30.12 -50.81
CA ARG A 8 -18.96 28.69 -50.87
C ARG A 8 -17.76 27.79 -51.15
N PHE A 9 -16.66 27.92 -50.40
CA PHE A 9 -15.60 26.92 -50.45
C PHE A 9 -15.46 26.19 -49.11
N CYS A 10 -15.76 24.89 -49.18
CA CYS A 10 -15.43 23.83 -48.24
C CYS A 10 -16.16 23.81 -46.89
N ALA A 11 -17.48 23.61 -46.98
CA ALA A 11 -18.22 22.72 -46.09
C ALA A 11 -17.77 21.24 -46.21
N VAL A 12 -16.46 20.96 -46.19
CA VAL A 12 -15.85 19.63 -46.29
C VAL A 12 -14.56 19.59 -45.45
N THR A 13 -14.69 19.75 -44.14
CA THR A 13 -13.85 19.05 -43.17
C THR A 13 -14.75 18.51 -42.07
N LEU A 14 -15.72 17.73 -42.51
CA LEU A 14 -16.37 16.74 -41.66
C LEU A 14 -15.36 15.60 -41.42
N ALA A 15 -15.26 15.19 -40.17
CA ALA A 15 -14.82 13.86 -39.73
C ALA A 15 -13.34 13.49 -39.88
N ILE A 16 -12.51 13.92 -38.92
CA ILE A 16 -11.52 13.03 -38.28
C ILE A 16 -11.55 13.42 -36.78
N LEU A 17 -12.39 12.76 -35.97
CA LEU A 17 -11.93 11.76 -35.00
C LEU A 17 -10.65 12.26 -34.30
N LEU A 18 -10.72 12.71 -33.06
CA LEU A 18 -10.66 11.79 -31.95
C LEU A 18 -11.46 12.35 -30.78
N ASN A 19 -12.50 11.60 -30.43
CA ASN A 19 -12.95 11.48 -29.06
C ASN A 19 -11.72 11.18 -28.19
N SER A 20 -11.08 12.19 -27.61
CA SER A 20 -10.35 12.03 -26.36
C SER A 20 -11.38 11.88 -25.26
N GLY A 21 -12.18 10.81 -25.36
CA GLY A 21 -12.85 10.27 -24.20
C GLY A 21 -11.75 9.98 -23.22
N CYS A 22 -11.75 10.70 -22.10
CA CYS A 22 -11.05 10.25 -20.92
C CYS A 22 -11.74 8.94 -20.53
N LEU A 23 -11.29 7.82 -21.13
CA LEU A 23 -11.56 6.50 -20.61
C LEU A 23 -10.84 6.50 -19.26
N SER A 24 -11.52 6.98 -18.22
CA SER A 24 -11.15 6.66 -16.85
C SER A 24 -11.41 5.18 -16.70
N LEU A 25 -10.48 4.37 -17.21
CA LEU A 25 -10.38 2.97 -16.88
C LEU A 25 -10.10 2.94 -15.38
N ASP A 26 -11.18 2.79 -14.62
CA ASP A 26 -11.16 2.46 -13.18
C ASP A 26 -10.52 1.06 -12.95
N SER A 27 -9.90 0.48 -13.98
CA SER A 27 -9.12 -0.75 -13.94
C SER A 27 -7.73 -0.58 -13.33
N GLN A 28 -7.37 0.61 -12.85
CA GLN A 28 -6.04 0.84 -12.29
C GLN A 28 -5.90 0.10 -10.95
N ILE A 29 -4.72 -0.47 -10.72
CA ILE A 29 -4.36 -1.02 -9.43
C ILE A 29 -4.35 0.09 -8.37
N LYS A 30 -4.91 -0.17 -7.19
CA LYS A 30 -5.02 0.84 -6.12
C LYS A 30 -4.78 0.19 -4.77
N ILE A 31 -4.09 0.90 -3.88
CA ILE A 31 -4.08 0.57 -2.45
C ILE A 31 -5.30 1.26 -1.86
N THR A 32 -6.23 0.48 -1.33
CA THR A 32 -7.53 0.97 -0.85
C THR A 32 -7.50 1.28 0.64
N ASN A 33 -6.66 0.60 1.41
CA ASN A 33 -6.49 0.88 2.83
C ASN A 33 -5.11 0.44 3.32
N SER A 34 -4.54 1.25 4.20
CA SER A 34 -3.29 0.97 4.90
C SER A 34 -3.53 1.06 6.40
N LYS A 35 -3.57 -0.10 7.06
CA LYS A 35 -3.66 -0.19 8.52
C LYS A 35 -2.30 -0.49 9.09
N TYR A 36 -1.92 0.24 10.13
CA TYR A 36 -0.74 -0.05 10.94
C TYR A 36 -1.14 -0.17 12.41
N PHE A 37 -0.45 -1.04 13.13
CA PHE A 37 -0.64 -1.25 14.56
C PHE A 37 0.72 -1.45 15.23
N HIS A 38 0.93 -0.79 16.37
CA HIS A 38 2.14 -0.95 17.17
C HIS A 38 1.79 -1.71 18.45
N LEU A 39 2.27 -2.96 18.54
CA LEU A 39 2.09 -3.80 19.70
C LEU A 39 3.19 -3.53 20.73
N ASP A 40 2.76 -3.00 21.87
CA ASP A 40 3.56 -2.91 23.09
C ASP A 40 2.95 -3.88 24.12
N PRO A 41 3.62 -5.01 24.44
CA PRO A 41 3.05 -6.02 25.32
C PRO A 41 3.04 -5.61 26.80
N GLU A 42 3.87 -4.65 27.19
CA GLU A 42 3.96 -4.18 28.58
C GLU A 42 2.96 -3.04 28.85
N LYS A 43 2.46 -2.40 27.79
CA LYS A 43 1.46 -1.35 27.90
C LYS A 43 0.06 -1.94 28.06
N GLU A 44 -0.54 -1.70 29.21
CA GLU A 44 -1.98 -1.93 29.39
C GLU A 44 -2.79 -0.88 28.63
N ILE A 45 -3.69 -1.34 27.76
CA ILE A 45 -4.64 -0.46 27.07
C ILE A 45 -5.89 -0.33 27.94
N ASN A 46 -5.96 0.75 28.71
CA ASN A 46 -7.17 1.14 29.43
C ASN A 46 -8.05 2.00 28.51
N SER A 47 -8.73 1.34 27.57
CA SER A 47 -9.71 1.95 26.67
C SER A 47 -11.11 1.52 27.08
N PRO A 48 -12.09 2.44 27.17
CA PRO A 48 -13.49 2.07 27.39
C PRO A 48 -14.06 1.27 26.22
N ASP A 49 -13.49 1.42 25.02
CA ASP A 49 -13.84 0.59 23.86
C ASP A 49 -13.10 -0.76 23.92
N PRO A 50 -13.82 -1.89 24.07
CA PRO A 50 -13.21 -3.22 24.14
C PRO A 50 -12.55 -3.64 22.82
N MET A 51 -12.92 -3.06 21.67
CA MET A 51 -12.34 -3.40 20.37
C MET A 51 -10.84 -3.08 20.30
N VAL A 52 -10.41 -1.98 20.94
CA VAL A 52 -9.00 -1.58 20.99
C VAL A 52 -8.18 -2.64 21.75
N ARG A 53 -8.73 -3.15 22.86
CA ARG A 53 -8.09 -4.22 23.63
C ARG A 53 -8.05 -5.53 22.85
N PHE A 54 -9.10 -5.87 22.11
CA PHE A 54 -9.14 -7.10 21.33
C PHE A 54 -8.08 -7.15 20.22
N GLU A 55 -7.70 -6.01 19.63
CA GLU A 55 -6.60 -6.01 18.65
C GLU A 55 -5.26 -6.41 19.30
N GLN A 56 -4.94 -5.87 20.48
CA GLN A 56 -3.75 -6.27 21.23
C GLN A 56 -3.81 -7.76 21.61
N LEU A 57 -4.95 -8.21 22.13
CA LEU A 57 -5.16 -9.62 22.49
C LEU A 57 -5.04 -10.55 21.28
N HIS A 58 -5.53 -10.14 20.11
CA HIS A 58 -5.41 -10.89 18.87
C HIS A 58 -3.93 -11.11 18.50
N PHE A 59 -3.12 -10.05 18.53
CA PHE A 59 -1.69 -10.19 18.24
C PHE A 59 -0.93 -10.95 19.33
N LEU A 60 -1.38 -10.92 20.58
CA LEU A 60 -0.80 -11.71 21.68
C LEU A 60 -1.35 -13.14 21.78
N HIS A 61 -2.34 -13.53 20.96
CA HIS A 61 -3.02 -14.81 21.07
C HIS A 61 -2.05 -16.01 20.96
N GLY A 62 -1.91 -16.80 22.02
CA GLY A 62 -1.00 -17.94 22.10
C GLY A 62 0.44 -17.59 22.54
N ALA A 63 0.74 -16.33 22.89
CA ALA A 63 1.94 -15.99 23.65
C ALA A 63 1.59 -16.02 25.14
N VAL A 64 2.07 -17.05 25.84
CA VAL A 64 1.76 -17.25 27.27
C VAL A 64 2.85 -16.62 28.13
N THR A 65 4.10 -16.88 27.78
CA THR A 65 5.28 -16.39 28.52
C THR A 65 5.64 -14.95 28.14
N ASP A 66 6.29 -14.23 29.04
CA ASP A 66 6.76 -12.86 28.76
C ASP A 66 7.77 -12.81 27.63
N LYS A 67 8.58 -13.86 27.47
CA LYS A 67 9.50 -13.99 26.34
C LYS A 67 8.75 -14.07 25.01
N GLU A 68 7.67 -14.84 24.94
CA GLU A 68 6.84 -14.93 23.75
C GLU A 68 6.12 -13.61 23.46
N LYS A 69 5.57 -12.95 24.49
CA LYS A 69 4.93 -11.64 24.34
C LYS A 69 5.91 -10.60 23.82
N LYS A 70 7.12 -10.54 24.39
CA LYS A 70 8.22 -9.69 23.92
C LYS A 70 8.58 -9.99 22.47
N GLN A 71 8.53 -11.25 22.05
CA GLN A 71 8.84 -11.62 20.67
C GLN A 71 7.78 -11.15 19.66
N ARG A 72 6.57 -10.89 20.11
CA ARG A 72 5.50 -10.29 19.30
C ARG A 72 5.50 -8.77 19.31
N ALA A 73 6.21 -8.13 20.25
CA ALA A 73 6.34 -6.68 20.27
C ALA A 73 6.88 -6.16 18.93
N GLY A 74 6.27 -5.08 18.44
CA GLY A 74 6.70 -4.44 17.20
C GLY A 74 5.58 -3.81 16.40
N HIS A 75 5.83 -3.62 15.10
CA HIS A 75 4.87 -3.01 14.18
C HIS A 75 4.28 -4.05 13.23
N TYR A 76 2.97 -3.95 13.04
CA TYR A 76 2.19 -4.76 12.12
C TYR A 76 1.57 -3.84 11.07
N TYR A 77 1.64 -4.25 9.81
CA TYR A 77 1.12 -3.51 8.67
C TYR A 77 0.21 -4.40 7.84
N VAL A 78 -0.91 -3.83 7.41
CA VAL A 78 -1.90 -4.52 6.61
C VAL A 78 -2.33 -3.60 5.48
N PHE A 79 -2.08 -4.05 4.26
CA PHE A 79 -2.39 -3.29 3.04
C PHE A 79 -3.47 -4.03 2.27
N TRP A 80 -4.60 -3.36 2.07
CA TRP A 80 -5.63 -3.80 1.15
C TRP A 80 -5.40 -3.12 -0.19
N TRP A 81 -5.46 -3.91 -1.25
CA TRP A 81 -5.24 -3.41 -2.59
C TRP A 81 -6.13 -4.14 -3.58
N THR A 82 -6.48 -3.45 -4.66
CA THR A 82 -7.34 -3.97 -5.71
C THR A 82 -6.59 -4.02 -7.02
N ASP A 83 -6.70 -5.14 -7.72
CA ASP A 83 -6.12 -5.31 -9.04
C ASP A 83 -7.13 -5.96 -10.00
N PRO A 84 -7.77 -5.16 -10.85
CA PRO A 84 -8.71 -5.63 -11.85
C PRO A 84 -8.08 -6.59 -12.88
N SER A 85 -6.78 -6.43 -13.18
CA SER A 85 -6.06 -7.28 -14.14
C SER A 85 -5.70 -8.65 -13.59
N ARG A 86 -5.73 -8.82 -12.26
CA ARG A 86 -5.35 -10.05 -11.54
C ARG A 86 -3.99 -10.61 -11.98
N SER A 87 -3.09 -9.74 -12.43
CA SER A 87 -1.79 -10.14 -12.94
C SER A 87 -0.77 -10.19 -11.81
N PRO A 88 0.24 -11.09 -11.89
CA PRO A 88 1.27 -11.20 -10.86
C PRO A 88 1.89 -9.85 -10.49
N ALA A 89 2.12 -9.64 -9.20
CA ALA A 89 2.74 -8.42 -8.70
C ALA A 89 3.61 -8.71 -7.47
N THR A 90 4.61 -7.88 -7.24
CA THR A 90 5.44 -7.90 -6.04
C THR A 90 5.06 -6.75 -5.14
N ILE A 91 4.68 -7.04 -3.91
CA ILE A 91 4.39 -6.02 -2.90
C ILE A 91 5.67 -5.86 -2.09
N ARG A 92 6.30 -4.70 -2.21
CA ARG A 92 7.51 -4.34 -1.47
C ARG A 92 7.13 -3.40 -0.33
N PHE A 93 7.50 -3.77 0.89
CA PHE A 93 7.38 -2.93 2.07
C PHE A 93 8.77 -2.47 2.46
N GLU A 94 9.00 -1.16 2.44
CA GLU A 94 10.25 -0.51 2.81
C GLU A 94 10.05 0.27 4.11
N TYR A 95 11.06 0.27 4.98
CA TYR A 95 10.97 0.93 6.28
C TYR A 95 12.33 1.37 6.83
N ARG A 96 12.29 2.39 7.71
CA ARG A 96 13.43 2.88 8.50
C ARG A 96 13.17 2.59 9.98
N GLN A 97 14.21 2.33 10.76
CA GLN A 97 14.11 2.09 12.20
C GLN A 97 14.93 3.08 13.02
N LYS A 98 14.44 3.38 14.22
CA LYS A 98 14.95 4.45 15.09
C LYS A 98 16.47 4.36 15.34
N LYS A 99 17.03 3.16 15.50
CA LYS A 99 18.45 2.96 15.84
C LYS A 99 19.35 2.77 14.61
N THR A 100 18.81 2.88 13.39
CA THR A 100 19.55 2.58 12.15
C THR A 100 19.75 3.81 11.26
N GLY A 101 19.42 5.00 11.75
CA GLY A 101 19.54 6.25 11.01
C GLY A 101 18.74 6.22 9.70
N SER A 102 19.39 6.58 8.60
CA SER A 102 18.77 6.65 7.25
C SER A 102 18.73 5.31 6.50
N GLN A 103 19.19 4.21 7.11
CA GLN A 103 19.17 2.90 6.46
C GLN A 103 17.74 2.44 6.19
N VAL A 104 17.48 2.05 4.94
CA VAL A 104 16.20 1.48 4.49
C VAL A 104 16.31 -0.03 4.44
N TYR A 105 15.37 -0.71 5.11
CA TYR A 105 15.17 -2.15 5.02
C TYR A 105 13.92 -2.44 4.18
N TYR A 106 13.80 -3.66 3.67
CA TYR A 106 12.63 -4.05 2.91
C TYR A 106 12.25 -5.52 3.07
N HIS A 107 10.97 -5.79 2.85
CA HIS A 107 10.40 -7.12 2.69
C HIS A 107 9.58 -7.17 1.41
N GLU A 108 9.54 -8.33 0.76
CA GLU A 108 8.75 -8.54 -0.45
C GLU A 108 7.82 -9.73 -0.28
N VAL A 109 6.61 -9.58 -0.81
CA VAL A 109 5.65 -10.67 -0.98
C VAL A 109 5.25 -10.71 -2.44
N LYS A 110 5.46 -11.85 -3.08
CA LYS A 110 5.02 -12.09 -4.46
C LYS A 110 3.57 -12.58 -4.45
N ALA A 111 2.67 -11.79 -5.03
CA ALA A 111 1.30 -12.22 -5.31
C ALA A 111 1.26 -12.84 -6.71
N LEU A 112 1.49 -14.15 -6.82
CA LEU A 112 1.53 -14.85 -8.11
C LEU A 112 0.15 -14.98 -8.76
N ASN A 113 -0.89 -15.21 -7.96
CA ASN A 113 -2.27 -15.36 -8.44
C ASN A 113 -3.21 -14.42 -7.65
N PRO A 114 -3.12 -13.10 -7.85
CA PRO A 114 -3.94 -12.16 -7.08
C PRO A 114 -5.42 -12.26 -7.47
N ARG A 115 -6.27 -11.94 -6.50
CA ARG A 115 -7.70 -11.73 -6.71
C ARG A 115 -7.94 -10.28 -7.09
N THR A 116 -9.19 -9.91 -7.36
CA THR A 116 -9.54 -8.49 -7.58
C THR A 116 -9.35 -7.66 -6.31
N LYS A 117 -9.59 -8.25 -5.13
CA LYS A 117 -9.35 -7.64 -3.81
C LYS A 117 -8.34 -8.51 -3.07
N ASN A 118 -7.25 -7.89 -2.64
CA ASN A 118 -6.14 -8.57 -1.99
C ASN A 118 -5.82 -7.91 -0.65
N LYS A 119 -5.10 -8.68 0.18
CA LYS A 119 -4.64 -8.25 1.49
C LYS A 119 -3.23 -8.77 1.71
N THR A 120 -2.28 -7.87 1.90
CA THR A 120 -0.89 -8.21 2.20
C THR A 120 -0.57 -7.76 3.61
N ARG A 121 0.17 -8.58 4.35
CA ARG A 121 0.59 -8.27 5.73
C ARG A 121 2.11 -8.25 5.81
N PHE A 122 2.63 -7.31 6.57
CA PHE A 122 4.04 -7.24 6.96
C PHE A 122 4.13 -7.03 8.47
N GLN A 123 5.26 -7.44 9.04
CA GLN A 123 5.55 -7.21 10.45
C GLN A 123 7.04 -6.95 10.63
N VAL A 124 7.35 -6.06 11.57
CA VAL A 124 8.71 -5.80 12.06
C VAL A 124 8.67 -6.01 13.56
N THR A 125 8.99 -7.23 13.99
CA THR A 125 8.82 -7.71 15.37
C THR A 125 10.04 -8.49 15.84
N GLY A 126 10.03 -8.92 17.10
CA GLY A 126 11.04 -9.83 17.65
C GLY A 126 12.46 -9.23 17.63
N LYS A 127 13.46 -10.06 17.32
CA LYS A 127 14.88 -9.69 17.42
C LYS A 127 15.23 -8.45 16.62
N GLU A 128 14.66 -8.30 15.43
CA GLU A 128 14.92 -7.13 14.59
C GLU A 128 14.39 -5.85 15.25
N TYR A 129 13.13 -5.87 15.69
CA TYR A 129 12.51 -4.74 16.37
C TYR A 129 13.24 -4.36 17.66
N HIS A 130 13.66 -5.35 18.47
CA HIS A 130 14.38 -5.09 19.72
C HIS A 130 15.77 -4.47 19.48
N SER A 131 16.50 -4.99 18.50
CA SER A 131 17.86 -4.53 18.21
C SER A 131 17.90 -3.18 17.49
N LYS A 132 17.02 -2.97 16.50
CA LYS A 132 17.00 -1.76 15.64
C LYS A 132 15.96 -0.71 16.06
N GLY A 133 15.06 -1.04 16.98
CA GLY A 133 14.05 -0.14 17.53
C GLY A 133 12.80 0.01 16.68
N LYS A 134 11.96 0.98 17.04
CA LYS A 134 10.67 1.26 16.40
C LYS A 134 10.82 1.64 14.94
N VAL A 135 9.83 1.28 14.12
CA VAL A 135 9.73 1.77 12.74
C VAL A 135 9.36 3.26 12.80
N THR A 136 10.11 4.09 12.10
CA THR A 136 9.93 5.56 12.11
C THR A 136 9.29 6.08 10.83
N ALA A 137 9.55 5.42 9.71
CA ALA A 137 8.97 5.73 8.41
C ALA A 137 8.80 4.45 7.60
N TRP A 138 7.77 4.40 6.75
CA TRP A 138 7.49 3.26 5.88
C TRP A 138 6.91 3.70 4.53
N ARG A 139 7.14 2.88 3.52
CA ARG A 139 6.49 2.92 2.20
C ARG A 139 6.13 1.52 1.77
N VAL A 140 4.95 1.35 1.19
CA VAL A 140 4.58 0.14 0.45
C VAL A 140 4.47 0.48 -1.03
N SER A 141 4.98 -0.40 -1.89
CA SER A 141 4.92 -0.28 -3.33
C SER A 141 4.41 -1.59 -3.93
N ILE A 142 3.50 -1.49 -4.88
CA ILE A 142 3.12 -2.62 -5.73
C ILE A 142 3.89 -2.48 -7.04
N ILE A 143 4.67 -3.51 -7.35
CA ILE A 143 5.63 -3.54 -8.45
C ILE A 143 5.21 -4.60 -9.45
N ARG A 144 5.17 -4.24 -10.72
CA ARG A 144 4.95 -5.14 -11.85
C ARG A 144 5.93 -4.78 -12.95
N GLU A 145 6.62 -5.79 -13.51
CA GLU A 145 7.59 -5.56 -14.59
C GLU A 145 8.61 -4.45 -14.27
N ASN A 146 9.15 -4.46 -13.05
CA ASN A 146 10.06 -3.44 -12.52
C ASN A 146 9.49 -2.01 -12.40
N GLN A 147 8.20 -1.79 -12.66
CA GLN A 147 7.53 -0.49 -12.49
C GLN A 147 6.68 -0.47 -11.23
N ILE A 148 6.74 0.65 -10.50
CA ILE A 148 5.85 0.91 -9.37
C ILE A 148 4.51 1.38 -9.94
N ILE A 149 3.48 0.56 -9.77
CA ILE A 149 2.14 0.80 -10.32
C ILE A 149 1.16 1.38 -9.28
N ALA A 150 1.48 1.23 -7.99
CA ALA A 150 0.79 1.89 -6.88
C ALA A 150 1.73 1.99 -5.68
N SER A 151 1.59 3.02 -4.86
CA SER A 151 2.34 3.17 -3.61
C SER A 151 1.54 3.92 -2.55
N ASP A 152 1.84 3.64 -1.29
CA ASP A 152 1.37 4.40 -0.14
C ASP A 152 2.50 4.51 0.90
N GLN A 153 2.49 5.54 1.74
CA GLN A 153 3.59 5.82 2.65
C GLN A 153 3.16 6.56 3.91
N SER A 154 3.98 6.44 4.96
CA SER A 154 3.88 7.29 6.14
C SER A 154 4.25 8.74 5.82
N TYR A 155 3.73 9.68 6.60
CA TYR A 155 4.08 11.10 6.49
C TYR A 155 5.59 11.40 6.56
N LEU A 156 6.35 10.62 7.33
CA LEU A 156 7.79 10.83 7.55
C LEU A 156 8.69 10.11 6.52
N TRP A 157 8.13 9.54 5.45
CA TRP A 157 8.89 8.80 4.44
C TRP A 157 9.64 9.72 3.48
#